data_AF-A0AAP0MH27-F1
#
_entry.id   AF-A0AAP0MH27-F1
#
_cell.length_a   1.000
_cell.length_b   1.000
_cell.length_c   1.000
_cell.angle_alpha   90.00
_cell.angle_beta   90.00
_cell.angle_gamma   90.00
#
_symmetry.space_group_name_H-M   'P 1'
#
loop_
_entity.id
_entity.type
_entity.pdbx_description
1 polymer ?
#
loop_
_entity_poly.entity_id
_entity_poly.type
_entity_poly.pdbx_seq_one_letter_code
_entity_poly.pdbx_strand_id
1 'polypeptide(L)'
;MGSNLLLLITLPILISIPFFANPTCAANFARKSRVTPETICKYTPNQSYCKSMLANANQTPDIYTYGRFSFRKAFRNLENS
;
A
#
# COMPACT_ATOMS: atom_id res chain seq x y z
N MET A 1 39.58 2.86 -31.87
CA MET A 1 38.75 1.65 -32.09
C MET A 1 37.93 1.20 -30.87
N GLY A 2 37.86 1.95 -29.75
CA GLY A 2 37.11 1.53 -28.55
C GLY A 2 35.66 2.03 -28.44
N SER A 3 35.30 3.12 -29.13
CA SER A 3 34.00 3.78 -28.97
C SER A 3 32.83 2.96 -29.57
N ASN A 4 33.05 2.26 -30.67
CA ASN A 4 32.04 1.42 -31.31
C ASN A 4 31.73 0.16 -30.49
N LEU A 5 32.71 -0.36 -29.74
CA LEU A 5 32.53 -1.51 -28.87
C LEU A 5 31.69 -1.15 -27.63
N LEU A 6 31.91 0.04 -27.07
CA LEU A 6 31.10 0.56 -25.97
C LEU A 6 29.64 0.79 -26.38
N LEU A 7 29.40 1.28 -27.60
CA LEU A 7 28.04 1.43 -28.15
C LEU A 7 27.35 0.09 -28.33
N LEU A 8 28.07 -0.94 -28.82
CA LEU A 8 27.51 -2.29 -29.01
C LEU A 8 27.06 -2.94 -27.70
N ILE A 9 27.74 -2.64 -26.58
CA ILE A 9 27.43 -3.20 -25.26
C ILE A 9 26.31 -2.41 -24.56
N THR A 10 26.32 -1.08 -24.70
CA THR A 10 25.38 -0.20 -23.98
C THR A 10 23.99 -0.16 -24.62
N LEU A 11 23.89 -0.31 -25.94
CA LEU A 11 22.63 -0.27 -26.68
C LEU A 11 21.61 -1.37 -26.26
N PRO A 12 21.97 -2.66 -26.13
CA PRO A 12 21.02 -3.70 -25.70
C PRO A 12 20.57 -3.51 -24.24
N ILE A 13 21.44 -2.95 -23.39
CA ILE A 13 21.11 -2.63 -22.00
C ILE A 13 20.08 -1.50 -21.96
N LEU A 14 20.28 -0.43 -22.74
CA LEU A 14 19.35 0.70 -22.78
C LEU A 14 17.96 0.29 -23.31
N ILE A 15 17.90 -0.62 -24.28
CA ILE A 15 16.65 -1.12 -24.87
C ILE A 15 15.88 -2.05 -23.91
N SER A 16 16.56 -2.73 -22.99
CA SER A 16 15.92 -3.67 -22.05
C SER A 16 15.36 -3.00 -20.79
N ILE A 17 15.84 -1.81 -20.41
CA ILE A 17 15.33 -1.02 -19.26
C ILE A 17 13.80 -0.83 -19.27
N PRO A 18 13.13 -0.42 -20.37
CA PRO A 18 11.67 -0.24 -20.37
C PRO A 18 10.90 -1.55 -20.19
N PHE A 19 11.50 -2.72 -20.44
CA PHE A 19 10.86 -4.02 -20.24
C PHE A 19 10.76 -4.40 -18.75
N PHE A 20 11.68 -3.91 -17.93
CA PHE A 20 11.63 -4.04 -16.47
C PHE A 20 10.82 -2.92 -15.79
N ALA A 21 10.62 -1.81 -16.48
CA ALA A 21 9.72 -0.74 -16.06
C ALA A 21 8.26 -1.12 -16.32
N ASN A 22 7.80 -2.24 -15.76
CA ASN A 22 6.36 -2.47 -15.61
C ASN A 22 5.86 -1.47 -14.56
N PRO A 23 5.02 -0.48 -14.91
CA PRO A 23 4.36 0.32 -13.90
C PRO A 23 3.49 -0.63 -13.08
N THR A 24 3.91 -0.91 -11.85
CA THR A 24 3.07 -1.63 -10.91
C THR A 24 1.69 -0.95 -10.86
N CYS A 25 0.62 -1.74 -10.98
CA CYS A 25 -0.76 -1.28 -10.91
C CYS A 25 -1.12 -0.55 -9.60
N ALA A 26 -0.17 -0.41 -8.66
CA ALA A 26 -0.31 0.40 -7.46
C ALA A 26 -0.49 1.91 -7.73
N ALA A 27 -0.04 2.44 -8.87
CA ALA A 27 -0.14 3.88 -9.17
C ALA A 27 -1.58 4.36 -9.37
N ASN A 28 -2.50 3.49 -9.82
CA ASN A 28 -3.87 3.88 -10.18
C ASN A 28 -4.88 3.81 -9.02
N PHE A 29 -4.50 3.25 -7.86
CA PHE A 29 -5.35 3.23 -6.67
C PHE A 29 -5.20 4.47 -5.79
N ALA A 30 -4.41 5.45 -6.20
CA ALA A 30 -4.16 6.69 -5.46
C ALA A 30 -5.36 7.64 -5.41
N ARG A 31 -6.58 7.21 -5.78
CA ARG A 31 -7.78 7.86 -5.25
C ARG A 31 -7.94 7.39 -3.80
N LYS A 32 -7.16 8.02 -2.90
CA LYS A 32 -7.31 7.94 -1.44
C LYS A 32 -8.69 8.47 -1.07
N SER A 33 -9.72 7.65 -1.30
CA SER A 33 -11.05 7.94 -0.81
C SER A 33 -10.95 7.93 0.70
N ARG A 34 -11.02 9.11 1.30
CA ARG A 34 -11.07 9.24 2.75
C ARG A 34 -12.33 8.53 3.21
N VAL A 35 -12.16 7.56 4.07
CA VAL A 35 -13.26 6.76 4.62
C VAL A 35 -13.35 7.03 6.10
N THR A 36 -14.56 7.24 6.60
CA THR A 36 -14.77 7.41 8.04
C THR A 36 -14.81 6.03 8.72
N PRO A 37 -14.45 5.94 10.01
CA PRO A 37 -14.65 4.72 10.78
C PRO A 37 -16.09 4.19 10.69
N GLU A 38 -17.08 5.08 10.62
CA GLU A 38 -18.49 4.72 10.48
C GLU A 38 -18.78 3.94 9.21
N THR A 39 -18.16 4.35 8.10
CA THR A 39 -18.37 3.71 6.79
C THR A 39 -17.78 2.30 6.79
N ILE A 40 -16.60 2.10 7.38
CA ILE A 40 -15.92 0.80 7.40
C ILE A 40 -16.54 -0.13 8.45
N CYS A 41 -16.81 0.39 9.64
CA CYS A 41 -17.32 -0.42 10.75
C CYS A 41 -18.74 -0.93 10.53
N LYS A 42 -19.52 -0.32 9.63
CA LYS A 42 -20.85 -0.83 9.22
C LYS A 42 -20.79 -2.28 8.73
N TYR A 43 -19.67 -2.71 8.14
CA TYR A 43 -19.49 -4.05 7.57
C TYR A 43 -18.90 -5.05 8.57
N THR A 44 -18.79 -4.70 9.85
CA THR A 44 -18.19 -5.54 10.88
C THR A 44 -19.23 -6.08 11.86
N PRO A 45 -19.07 -7.30 12.40
CA PRO A 45 -20.01 -7.87 13.37
C PRO A 45 -20.15 -7.03 14.65
N ASN A 46 -19.04 -6.46 15.15
CA ASN A 46 -19.04 -5.59 16.32
C ASN A 46 -18.63 -4.16 15.94
N GLN A 47 -19.63 -3.36 15.59
CA GLN A 47 -19.43 -1.99 15.13
C GLN A 47 -18.82 -1.09 16.21
N SER A 48 -19.25 -1.22 17.47
CA SER A 48 -18.76 -0.41 18.59
C SER A 48 -17.28 -0.66 18.87
N TYR A 49 -16.87 -1.93 18.88
CA TYR A 49 -15.47 -2.31 19.02
C TYR A 49 -14.63 -1.80 17.85
N CYS A 50 -15.12 -1.96 16.62
CA CYS A 50 -14.45 -1.45 15.43
C CYS A 50 -14.24 0.08 15.53
N LYS A 51 -15.28 0.85 15.88
CA LYS A 51 -15.17 2.31 16.02
C LYS A 51 -14.17 2.70 17.10
N SER A 52 -14.20 2.04 18.26
CA SER A 52 -13.26 2.30 19.37
C SER A 52 -11.81 1.99 18.96
N MET A 53 -11.58 0.89 18.25
CA MET A 53 -10.28 0.56 17.68
C MET A 53 -9.79 1.65 16.72
N LEU A 54 -10.65 2.04 15.78
CA LEU A 54 -10.31 2.97 14.70
C LEU A 54 -10.24 4.43 15.16
N ALA A 55 -10.85 4.80 16.30
CA ALA A 55 -10.77 6.15 16.86
C ALA A 55 -9.32 6.59 17.17
N ASN A 56 -8.44 5.62 17.44
CA ASN A 56 -7.02 5.84 17.70
C ASN A 56 -6.15 5.74 16.43
N ALA A 57 -6.75 5.41 15.28
CA ALA A 57 -6.07 5.54 14.00
C ALA A 57 -6.11 7.01 13.55
N ASN A 58 -5.10 7.46 12.79
CA ASN A 58 -5.02 8.82 12.27
C ASN A 58 -6.37 9.28 11.67
N GLN A 59 -6.72 10.55 11.82
CA GLN A 59 -8.11 11.02 11.66
C GLN A 59 -8.71 10.91 10.23
N THR A 60 -7.95 10.54 9.19
CA THR A 60 -8.48 10.36 7.81
C THR A 60 -7.70 9.33 6.96
N PRO A 61 -7.69 8.04 7.33
CA PRO A 61 -7.00 7.00 6.56
C PRO A 61 -7.86 6.51 5.39
N ASP A 62 -7.20 6.05 4.33
CA ASP A 62 -7.85 5.18 3.35
C ASP A 62 -8.10 3.78 3.95
N ILE A 63 -8.89 2.97 3.22
CA ILE A 63 -9.20 1.58 3.63
C ILE A 63 -7.92 0.78 3.88
N TYR A 64 -6.90 0.98 3.04
CA TYR A 64 -5.62 0.28 3.15
C TYR A 64 -4.92 0.56 4.49
N THR A 65 -4.90 1.83 4.91
CA THR A 65 -4.28 2.27 6.16
C THR A 65 -5.04 1.73 7.37
N TYR A 66 -6.38 1.72 7.34
CA TYR A 66 -7.18 1.08 8.38
C TYR A 66 -6.92 -0.42 8.48
N GLY A 67 -6.84 -1.13 7.34
CA GLY A 67 -6.50 -2.55 7.31
C GLY A 67 -5.16 -2.82 8.00
N ARG A 68 -4.11 -2.08 7.63
CA ARG A 68 -2.78 -2.23 8.27
C ARG A 68 -2.81 -1.93 9.77
N PHE A 69 -3.56 -0.91 10.19
CA PHE A 69 -3.71 -0.57 11.61
C PHE A 69 -4.36 -1.71 12.40
N SER A 70 -5.49 -2.23 11.90
CA SER A 70 -6.24 -3.32 12.54
C SER A 70 -5.41 -4.59 12.67
N PHE A 71 -4.70 -4.99 11.61
CA PHE A 71 -3.79 -6.13 11.65
C PHE A 71 -2.70 -5.96 12.71
N ARG A 72 -1.99 -4.82 12.69
CA ARG A 72 -0.92 -4.55 13.67
C ARG A 72 -1.42 -4.58 15.10
N LYS A 73 -2.66 -4.15 15.36
CA LYS A 73 -3.21 -4.17 16.70
C LYS A 73 -3.68 -5.56 17.12
N ALA A 74 -4.24 -6.36 16.20
CA ALA A 74 -4.54 -7.76 16.47
C ALA A 74 -3.28 -8.54 16.88
N PHE A 75 -2.16 -8.37 16.16
CA PHE A 75 -0.88 -8.99 16.54
C PHE A 75 -0.38 -8.55 17.92
N ARG A 76 -0.44 -7.24 18.23
CA ARG A 76 -0.07 -6.76 19.57
C ARG A 76 -0.95 -7.35 20.67
N ASN A 77 -2.24 -7.53 20.42
CA ASN A 77 -3.12 -8.16 21.41
C ASN A 77 -2.76 -9.63 21.64
N LEU A 78 -2.26 -10.35 20.63
CA LEU A 78 -1.77 -11.72 20.78
C LEU A 78 -0.46 -11.78 21.58
N GLU A 79 0.44 -10.82 21.39
CA GLU A 79 1.72 -10.76 22.11
C GLU A 79 1.56 -10.42 23.60
N ASN A 80 0.49 -9.70 23.96
CA ASN A 80 0.20 -9.28 25.34
C ASN A 80 -0.80 -10.22 26.06
N SER A 81 -1.13 -11.38 25.46
CA SER A 81 -2.06 -12.37 26.02
C SER A 81 -1.32 -13.63 26.49
#